data_AF-A1SEY0-F1
#
_entry.id   AF-A1SEY0-F1
#
_cell.length_a   1.000
_cell.length_b   1.000
_cell.length_c   1.000
_cell.angle_alpha   90.00
_cell.angle_beta   90.00
_cell.angle_gamma   90.00
#
_symmetry.space_group_name_H-M   'P 1'
#
loop_
_entity.id
_entity.type
_entity.pdbx_description
1 polymer ?
#
loop_
_entity_poly.entity_id
_entity_poly.type
_entity_poly.pdbx_seq_one_letter_code
_entity_poly.pdbx_strand_id
1 'polypeptide(L)' 'MSATKLPTWLVSSPHRRTPPDPADPSRRPHGTHHARRVGEPVTACGVSAVGWPYFWDLPFGADVRSCCPACLAVVRTT' A
#
# COMPACT_ATOMS: atom_id res chain seq x y z
N MET A 1 20.67 16.56 7.75
CA MET A 1 19.87 15.73 6.83
C MET A 1 18.77 15.08 7.65
N SER A 2 17.53 15.55 7.56
CA SER A 2 16.41 14.95 8.30
C SER A 2 16.03 13.62 7.63
N ALA A 3 16.13 12.51 8.36
CA ALA A 3 15.59 11.25 7.91
C ALA A 3 14.06 11.37 7.84
N THR A 4 13.49 11.26 6.65
CA THR A 4 12.03 11.16 6.49
C THR A 4 11.58 9.88 7.18
N LYS A 5 10.80 10.01 8.25
CA LYS A 5 10.22 8.85 8.95
C LYS A 5 9.39 8.07 7.93
N LEU A 6 9.77 6.81 7.67
CA LEU A 6 8.98 5.94 6.80
C LEU A 6 7.56 5.83 7.38
N PRO A 7 6.53 5.85 6.52
CA PRO A 7 5.17 5.63 6.97
C PRO A 7 5.08 4.28 7.69
N THR A 8 4.42 4.24 8.85
CA THR A 8 4.16 2.98 9.58
C THR A 8 3.35 2.00 8.72
N TRP A 9 2.53 2.53 7.81
CA TRP A 9 1.64 1.77 6.93
C TRP A 9 1.90 2.14 5.47
N LEU A 10 2.22 1.14 4.66
CA LEU A 10 2.41 1.27 3.22
C LEU A 10 1.26 0.62 2.46
N VAL A 11 1.09 1.02 1.19
CA VAL A 11 0.18 0.35 0.28
C VAL A 11 0.75 -1.01 -0.14
N SER A 12 -0.07 -2.05 -0.06
CA SER A 12 0.08 -3.31 -0.79
C SER A 12 -1.19 -3.63 -1.58
N SER A 13 -1.07 -4.40 -2.65
CA SER A 13 -2.20 -4.85 -3.47
C SER A 13 -1.86 -6.20 -4.10
N PRO A 14 -2.83 -7.13 -4.28
CA PRO A 14 -2.57 -8.38 -4.99
C PRO A 14 -2.22 -8.14 -6.46
N HIS A 15 -2.58 -6.96 -6.99
CA HIS A 15 -2.50 -6.67 -8.41
C HIS A 15 -1.51 -5.54 -8.71
N ARG A 16 -0.76 -5.67 -9.81
CA ARG A 16 0.13 -4.64 -10.36
C ARG A 16 -0.48 -4.10 -11.64
N ARG A 17 -0.60 -2.79 -11.81
CA ARG A 17 -0.88 -2.27 -13.15
C ARG A 17 0.41 -2.36 -13.95
N THR A 18 0.35 -2.93 -15.14
CA THR A 18 1.35 -2.60 -16.16
C THR A 18 1.21 -1.10 -16.42
N PRO A 19 2.27 -0.30 -16.32
CA PRO A 19 2.16 1.12 -16.63
C PRO A 19 1.66 1.27 -18.07
N PRO A 20 0.71 2.18 -18.34
CA PRO A 20 0.19 2.40 -19.69
C PRO A 20 1.25 2.97 -20.64
N ASP A 21 2.30 3.58 -20.07
CA ASP A 21 3.45 4.08 -20.77
C ASP A 21 4.70 3.27 -20.37
N PRO A 22 5.39 2.60 -21.31
CA PRO A 22 6.66 1.93 -21.02
C PRO A 22 7.78 2.89 -20.58
N ALA A 23 7.64 4.20 -20.80
CA ALA A 23 8.53 5.23 -20.29
C ALA A 23 8.20 5.67 -18.84
N ASP A 24 7.05 5.27 -18.27
CA ASP A 24 6.74 5.44 -16.86
C ASP A 24 7.03 4.12 -16.10
N PRO A 25 8.22 3.98 -15.48
CA PRO A 25 8.55 2.78 -14.73
C PRO A 25 7.72 2.64 -13.43
N SER A 26 6.90 3.62 -13.06
CA SER A 26 6.12 3.59 -11.83
C SER A 26 4.99 2.56 -11.93
N ARG A 27 5.28 1.34 -11.45
CA ARG A 27 4.26 0.33 -11.18
C ARG A 27 3.30 0.90 -10.13
N ARG A 28 2.13 1.33 -10.57
CA ARG A 28 1.09 1.80 -9.64
C ARG A 28 0.25 0.63 -9.14
N PRO A 29 -0.17 0.67 -7.86
CA PRO A 29 -1.17 -0.26 -7.37
C PRO A 29 -2.48 -0.04 -8.16
N HIS A 30 -3.23 -1.10 -8.37
CA HIS A 30 -4.60 -0.99 -8.86
C HIS A 30 -5.53 -1.91 -8.07
N GLY A 31 -6.82 -1.65 -8.22
CA GLY A 31 -7.84 -2.24 -7.38
C GLY A 31 -7.75 -1.71 -5.95
N THR A 32 -8.24 -2.50 -5.00
CA THR A 32 -8.26 -2.10 -3.60
C THR A 32 -6.85 -2.11 -3.01
N HIS A 33 -6.44 -0.97 -2.46
CA HIS A 33 -5.21 -0.80 -1.70
C HIS A 33 -5.41 -1.31 -0.27
N HIS A 34 -4.48 -2.13 0.21
CA HIS A 34 -4.46 -2.61 1.58
C HIS A 34 -3.29 -2.00 2.34
N ALA A 35 -3.50 -1.70 3.62
CA ALA A 35 -2.45 -1.22 4.50
C ALA A 35 -1.61 -2.40 4.95
N ARG A 36 -0.29 -2.28 4.90
CA ARG A 36 0.64 -3.31 5.38
C ARG A 36 1.81 -2.65 6.10
N ARG A 37 2.16 -3.15 7.29
CA ARG A 37 3.40 -2.79 7.98
C ARG A 37 4.57 -3.43 7.28
N VAL A 38 5.68 -2.71 7.20
CA VAL A 38 6.91 -3.24 6.61
C VAL A 38 7.35 -4.51 7.34
N GLY A 39 7.57 -5.60 6.59
CA GLY A 39 8.00 -6.89 7.12
C GLY A 39 6.87 -7.83 7.54
N GLU A 40 5.66 -7.34 7.76
CA GLU A 40 4.53 -8.20 8.16
C GLU A 40 3.99 -8.99 6.97
N PRO A 41 3.60 -10.27 7.10
CA PRO A 41 3.01 -11.05 6.00
C PRO A 41 1.52 -10.76 5.78
N VAL A 42 0.88 -9.99 6.66
CA VAL A 42 -0.57 -9.76 6.70
C VAL A 42 -0.88 -8.27 6.61
N THR A 43 -2.00 -7.94 5.95
CA THR A 43 -2.55 -6.57 5.88
C THR A 43 -3.22 -6.17 7.20
N ALA A 44 -3.46 -4.87 7.39
CA ALA A 44 -4.18 -4.37 8.58
C ALA A 44 -5.59 -4.96 8.72
N CYS A 45 -6.23 -5.38 7.61
CA CYS A 45 -7.54 -6.03 7.63
C CYS A 45 -7.47 -7.56 7.77
N GLY A 46 -6.31 -8.14 8.06
CA GLY A 46 -6.16 -9.58 8.33
C GLY A 46 -5.98 -10.47 7.10
N VAL A 47 -5.94 -9.90 5.88
CA VAL A 47 -5.70 -10.67 4.66
C VAL A 47 -4.21 -10.95 4.48
N SER A 48 -3.86 -12.20 4.18
CA SER A 48 -2.48 -12.58 3.82
C SER A 48 -2.04 -11.85 2.55
N ALA A 49 -0.88 -11.19 2.63
CA ALA A 49 -0.26 -10.45 1.54
C ALA A 49 1.06 -11.07 1.08
N VAL A 50 1.25 -12.37 1.34
CA VAL A 50 2.41 -13.10 0.82
C VAL A 50 2.42 -13.01 -0.71
N GLY A 51 3.57 -12.61 -1.28
CA GLY A 51 3.73 -12.40 -2.73
C GLY A 51 3.21 -11.05 -3.25
N TRP A 52 2.49 -10.27 -2.45
CA TRP A 52 2.02 -8.94 -2.87
C TRP A 52 3.16 -7.93 -2.82
N PRO A 53 3.30 -7.05 -3.84
CA PRO A 53 4.24 -5.94 -3.78
C PRO A 53 3.90 -4.96 -2.65
N TYR A 54 4.96 -4.39 -2.07
CA TYR A 54 4.88 -3.10 -1.38
C TYR A 54 5.09 -1.98 -2.40
N PHE A 55 4.31 -0.91 -2.24
CA PHE A 55 4.48 0.33 -2.98
C PHE A 55 5.16 1.34 -2.05
N TRP A 56 6.49 1.26 -1.97
CA TRP A 56 7.32 1.97 -0.98
C TRP A 56 7.18 3.48 -1.01
N ASP A 57 6.94 4.04 -2.19
CA ASP A 57 6.79 5.48 -2.40
C ASP A 57 5.37 5.98 -2.10
N LEU A 58 4.45 5.08 -1.71
CA LEU A 58 3.04 5.40 -1.52
C LEU A 58 2.60 5.13 -0.08
N PRO A 59 2.44 6.19 0.75
CA PRO A 59 1.83 6.04 2.06
C PRO A 59 0.38 5.58 1.91
N PHE A 60 -0.04 4.66 2.79
CA PHE A 60 -1.42 4.21 2.82
C PHE A 60 -2.37 5.37 3.17
N GLY A 61 -3.47 5.52 2.44
CA GLY A 61 -4.44 6.61 2.63
C GLY A 61 -4.24 7.84 1.75
N ALA A 62 -3.19 7.90 0.92
CA ALA A 62 -2.99 9.00 -0.03
C ALA A 62 -4.13 9.13 -1.06
N ASP A 63 -4.69 8.00 -1.48
CA ASP A 63 -5.94 7.94 -2.26
C ASP A 63 -6.97 7.12 -1.50
N VAL A 64 -7.81 7.82 -0.71
CA VAL A 64 -8.81 7.21 0.16
C VAL A 64 -9.84 6.37 -0.62
N ARG A 65 -10.14 6.72 -1.88
CA ARG A 65 -11.18 6.03 -2.67
C ARG A 65 -10.76 4.62 -3.05
N SER A 66 -9.46 4.41 -3.27
CA SER A 66 -8.89 3.11 -3.61
C SER A 66 -8.55 2.29 -2.37
N CYS A 67 -8.63 2.85 -1.16
CA CYS A 67 -8.25 2.15 0.06
C CYS A 67 -9.34 1.18 0.56
N CYS A 68 -8.91 0.01 1.03
CA CYS A 68 -9.74 -0.93 1.75
C CYS A 68 -10.36 -0.23 2.99
N PRO A 69 -11.69 -0.19 3.14
CA PRO A 69 -12.34 0.47 4.26
C PRO A 69 -11.93 -0.10 5.62
N ALA A 70 -11.73 -1.42 5.72
CA ALA A 70 -11.28 -2.07 6.95
C ALA A 70 -9.85 -1.66 7.32
N CYS A 71 -8.94 -1.57 6.34
CA CYS A 71 -7.59 -1.08 6.58
C CYS A 71 -7.60 0.41 7.00
N LEU A 72 -8.43 1.24 6.36
CA LEU A 72 -8.59 2.64 6.74
C LEU A 72 -9.07 2.80 8.20
N ALA A 73 -10.02 1.96 8.63
CA ALA A 73 -10.50 1.98 10.00
C ALA A 73 -9.37 1.68 11.00
N VAL A 74 -8.58 0.62 10.75
CA VAL A 74 -7.45 0.26 11.62
C VAL A 74 -6.39 1.37 11.66
N VAL A 75 -5.96 1.86 10.49
CA VAL A 75 -4.89 2.86 10.40
C VAL A 75 -5.27 4.19 11.08
N ARG A 76 -6.55 4.58 11.06
CA ARG A 76 -7.02 5.81 11.73
C ARG A 76 -7.07 5.71 13.25
N THR A 77 -6.98 4.50 13.80
CA THR A 77 -7.05 4.24 15.26
C THR A 77 -5.68 3.98 15.89
N THR A 78 -4.60 3.95 15.09
CA THR A 78 -3.22 3.70 15.52
C THR A 78 -2.35 4.93 15.37
#